data_AF-A0A061P421-F1
#
_entry.id   AF-A0A061P421-F1
#
_cell.length_a   1.000
_cell.length_b   1.000
_cell.length_c   1.000
_cell.angle_alpha   90.00
_cell.angle_beta   90.00
_cell.angle_gamma   90.00
#
_symmetry.space_group_name_H-M   'P 1'
#
loop_
_entity.id
_entity.type
_entity.pdbx_description
1 polymer ?
#
loop_
_entity_poly.entity_id
_entity_poly.type
_entity_poly.pdbx_seq_one_letter_code
_entity_poly.pdbx_strand_id
1 'polypeptide(L)' 'MEEKERLFTIGETVTYEGETMKVIAEYERTIVAEFNRFPIPNKEEEFPFRRIVIKKGKANRV' A
#
# COMPACT_ATOMS: atom_id res chain seq x y z
N MET A 1 -10.45 -16.37 -19.97
CA MET A 1 -9.80 -15.18 -19.40
C MET A 1 -8.80 -15.69 -18.39
N GLU A 2 -7.50 -15.40 -18.55
CA GLU A 2 -6.54 -15.68 -17.48
C GLU A 2 -6.92 -14.84 -16.26
N GLU A 3 -7.18 -15.50 -15.13
CA GLU A 3 -7.25 -14.78 -13.86
C GLU A 3 -5.87 -14.23 -13.57
N LYS A 4 -5.72 -12.90 -13.64
CA LYS A 4 -4.48 -12.24 -13.24
C LYS A 4 -4.23 -12.55 -11.77
N GLU A 5 -3.05 -13.09 -11.48
CA GLU A 5 -2.63 -13.45 -10.13
C GLU A 5 -2.71 -12.23 -9.21
N ARG A 6 -3.58 -12.33 -8.20
CA ARG A 6 -3.68 -11.35 -7.12
C ARG A 6 -2.63 -11.71 -6.08
N LEU A 7 -1.63 -10.85 -5.92
CA LEU A 7 -0.59 -11.01 -4.92
C LEU A 7 -1.03 -10.47 -3.55
N PHE A 8 -2.04 -9.61 -3.56
CA PHE A 8 -2.56 -8.95 -2.38
C PHE A 8 -4.07 -9.19 -2.20
N THR A 9 -4.56 -9.00 -0.99
CA THR A 9 -5.97 -9.06 -0.61
C THR A 9 -6.39 -7.69 -0.11
N ILE A 10 -7.51 -7.16 -0.63
CA ILE A 10 -8.08 -5.90 -0.15
C ILE A 10 -8.42 -6.06 1.34
N GLY A 11 -7.96 -5.11 2.15
CA GLY A 11 -8.09 -5.12 3.60
C GLY A 11 -6.89 -5.68 4.34
N GLU A 12 -5.95 -6.37 3.66
CA GLU A 12 -4.74 -6.88 4.30
C GLU A 12 -3.78 -5.73 4.68
N THR A 13 -2.96 -5.99 5.71
CA THR A 13 -1.92 -5.06 6.14
C THR A 13 -0.61 -5.36 5.42
N VAL A 14 0.03 -4.31 4.91
CA VAL A 14 1.35 -4.35 4.28
C VAL A 14 2.26 -3.30 4.90
N THR A 15 3.55 -3.40 4.61
CA THR A 15 4.57 -2.40 4.96
C THR A 15 5.20 -1.77 3.73
N TYR A 16 5.45 -0.47 3.79
CA TYR A 16 6.13 0.31 2.74
C TYR A 16 6.91 1.45 3.40
N GLU A 17 8.22 1.59 3.08
CA GLU A 17 9.11 2.61 3.67
C GLU A 17 9.06 2.69 5.21
N GLY A 18 8.90 1.52 5.86
CA GLY A 18 8.81 1.39 7.31
C GLY A 18 7.43 1.68 7.91
N GLU A 19 6.45 2.08 7.11
CA GLU A 19 5.10 2.42 7.55
C GLU A 19 4.10 1.28 7.29
N THR A 20 3.12 1.13 8.19
CA THR A 20 2.05 0.13 8.03
C THR A 20 0.83 0.71 7.33
N MET A 21 0.28 -0.06 6.40
CA MET A 21 -0.79 0.39 5.52
C MET A 21 -1.79 -0.72 5.28
N LYS A 22 -3.03 -0.36 4.92
CA LYS A 22 -4.08 -1.28 4.49
C LYS A 22 -4.26 -1.22 2.99
N VAL A 23 -4.25 -2.37 2.32
CA VAL A 23 -4.54 -2.45 0.87
C VAL A 23 -6.01 -2.11 0.62
N ILE A 24 -6.28 -1.16 -0.27
CA ILE A 24 -7.66 -0.76 -0.62
C ILE A 24 -8.03 -1.09 -2.07
N ALA A 25 -7.04 -1.26 -2.93
CA ALA A 25 -7.23 -1.73 -4.30
C ALA A 25 -5.95 -2.44 -4.78
N GLU A 26 -6.12 -3.44 -5.65
CA GLU A 26 -5.02 -4.09 -6.35
C GLU A 26 -5.25 -3.97 -7.86
N TYR A 27 -4.21 -3.54 -8.56
CA TYR A 27 -4.13 -3.50 -10.01
C TYR A 27 -3.08 -4.49 -10.48
N GLU A 28 -2.84 -4.58 -11.80
CA GLU A 28 -1.91 -5.56 -12.35
C GLU A 28 -0.50 -5.46 -11.76
N ARG A 29 0.05 -4.23 -11.62
CA ARG A 29 1.43 -4.01 -11.18
C ARG A 29 1.57 -3.23 -9.88
N THR A 30 0.46 -2.72 -9.36
CA THR A 30 0.43 -1.82 -8.21
C THR A 30 -0.67 -2.19 -7.25
N ILE A 31 -0.53 -1.75 -6.02
CA ILE A 31 -1.61 -1.64 -5.04
C ILE A 31 -1.85 -0.18 -4.72
N VAL A 32 -3.06 0.15 -4.29
CA VAL A 32 -3.33 1.39 -3.56
C VAL A 32 -3.45 1.00 -2.10
N ALA A 33 -2.70 1.68 -1.24
CA ALA A 33 -2.73 1.45 0.19
C ALA A 33 -3.02 2.74 0.94
N GLU A 34 -3.74 2.62 2.05
CA GLU A 34 -4.06 3.72 2.98
C GLU A 34 -3.20 3.56 4.24
N PHE A 35 -2.52 4.62 4.68
CA PHE A 35 -1.72 4.57 5.90
C PHE A 35 -2.60 4.29 7.12
N ASN A 36 -2.17 3.37 7.98
CA ASN A 36 -2.87 3.09 9.23
C ASN A 36 -2.82 4.28 10.19
N ARG A 37 -1.77 5.10 10.09
CA ARG A 37 -1.59 6.36 10.82
C ARG A 37 -1.31 7.49 9.82
N PHE A 38 -2.17 8.51 9.80
CA PHE A 38 -2.00 9.69 8.95
C PHE A 38 -2.55 10.94 9.63
N PRO A 39 -1.87 12.10 9.59
CA PRO A 39 -0.52 12.30 9.03
C PRO A 39 0.55 11.50 9.78
N ILE A 40 1.69 11.25 9.12
CA ILE A 40 2.85 10.59 9.75
C ILE A 40 3.76 11.67 10.32
N PRO A 41 3.94 11.75 11.66
CA PRO A 41 4.74 12.79 12.28
C PRO A 41 6.18 12.85 11.75
N ASN A 42 6.63 14.05 11.38
CA ASN A 42 7.96 14.33 10.80
C ASN A 42 8.21 13.72 9.41
N LYS A 43 7.17 13.22 8.74
CA LYS A 43 7.25 12.70 7.35
C LYS A 43 6.15 13.28 6.47
N GLU A 44 5.53 14.38 6.85
CA GLU A 44 4.40 14.98 6.15
C GLU A 44 4.78 15.47 4.73
N GLU A 45 6.03 15.91 4.53
CA GLU A 45 6.54 16.28 3.21
C GLU A 45 6.80 15.05 2.31
N GLU A 46 7.25 13.93 2.89
CA GLU A 46 7.51 12.67 2.18
C GLU A 46 6.20 11.94 1.84
N PHE A 47 5.24 11.98 2.77
CA PHE A 47 3.92 11.35 2.65
C PHE A 47 2.81 12.40 2.80
N PRO A 48 2.62 13.29 1.80
CA PRO A 48 1.63 14.36 1.88
C PRO A 48 0.19 13.87 1.71
N PHE A 49 0.00 12.60 1.30
CA PHE A 49 -1.31 12.03 1.02
C PHE A 49 -1.59 10.81 1.88
N ARG A 50 -2.85 10.68 2.32
CA ARG A 50 -3.34 9.55 3.13
C ARG A 50 -3.23 8.19 2.42
N ARG A 51 -3.22 8.22 1.09
CA ARG A 51 -3.18 7.04 0.22
C ARG A 51 -2.07 7.19 -0.80
N ILE A 52 -1.45 6.08 -1.16
CA ILE A 52 -0.39 6.05 -2.16
C ILE A 52 -0.52 4.82 -3.06
N VAL A 53 0.00 4.95 -4.27
CA VAL A 53 0.14 3.85 -5.23
C VAL A 53 1.53 3.24 -5.05
N ILE A 54 1.59 1.94 -4.75
CA ILE A 54 2.84 1.22 -4.48
C ILE A 54 3.00 0.12 -5.54
N LYS A 55 4.20 -0.02 -6.12
CA LYS A 55 4.52 -1.17 -6.98
C LYS A 55 4.50 -2.43 -6.14
N LYS A 56 3.90 -3.52 -6.62
CA LYS A 56 3.75 -4.77 -5.85
C LYS A 56 5.06 -5.28 -5.24
N GLY A 57 6.18 -5.21 -5.98
CA GLY A 57 7.51 -5.60 -5.48
C GLY A 57 8.17 -4.64 -4.49
N LYS A 58 7.48 -3.59 -4.04
CA LYS A 58 7.95 -2.63 -3.02
C LYS A 58 7.16 -2.72 -1.72
N ALA A 59 6.04 -3.43 -1.69
CA ALA A 59 5.27 -3.68 -0.48
C ALA A 59 5.61 -5.06 0.08
N ASN A 60 5.79 -5.15 1.39
CA ASN A 60 5.99 -6.43 2.07
C ASN A 60 4.76 -6.78 2.90
N ARG A 61 4.37 -8.07 2.88
CA ARG A 61 3.32 -8.60 3.75
C ARG A 61 3.85 -8.64 5.18
N VAL A 62 2.97 -8.35 6.14
CA VAL A 62 3.25 -8.49 7.59
C VAL A 62 3.09 -9.93 8.01
#